data_AF-A0A1B9GY15-F1
#
_entry.id   AF-A0A1B9GY15-F1
#
_cell.length_a   1.000
_cell.length_b   1.000
_cell.length_c   1.000
_cell.angle_alpha   90.00
_cell.angle_beta   90.00
_cell.angle_gamma   90.00
#
_symmetry.space_group_name_H-M   'P 1'
#
loop_
_entity.id
_entity.type
_entity.pdbx_description
1 polymer ?
#
loop_
_entity_poly.entity_id
_entity_poly.type
_entity_poly.pdbx_seq_one_letter_code
_entity_poly.pdbx_strand_id
1 'polypeptide(L)'
;MLEARVKQASVLKKLLDAIKELVTDGNLDCTDEGISLQAMDNSHVALVSLKLLAEQFDSYRCDRNMPLGVNLTSLTKILKCAKDQDVVTLKASDDADNLGLVFESPKEDRVGEYEMKLMDIDQEHLGIPDTQYDATITMSSGEFQRICRDLAALGESVKIEASKEGVRFSSEGEVGNGSVLLKQSAGTDRGAGSSRKTNVKRDPDEEDEEEEEDEKPDVDEEEGEDEMDEDERPKKRKSANGKAKAAKKSKKEEPTGEDVGVSIILEKQVSLTFSLKYLTNFAKSAPLAREVSLHMSNDVPLLVQFDFEQGTLQFFLAPKISDE
;
A
#
# COMPACT_ATOMS: atom_id res chain seq x y z
N MET A 1 -9.97 25.47 -1.89
CA MET A 1 -8.68 25.24 -1.22
C MET A 1 -8.54 23.75 -0.98
N LEU A 2 -7.31 23.24 -1.05
CA LEU A 2 -6.96 21.91 -0.57
C LEU A 2 -6.25 22.03 0.78
N GLU A 3 -6.69 21.24 1.76
CA GLU A 3 -5.91 20.88 2.95
C GLU A 3 -6.11 19.38 3.23
N ALA A 4 -5.02 18.60 3.18
CA ALA A 4 -5.07 17.15 3.31
C ALA A 4 -3.96 16.64 4.25
N ARG A 5 -4.34 16.08 5.40
CA ARG A 5 -3.45 15.66 6.49
C ARG A 5 -3.28 14.14 6.54
N VAL A 6 -2.09 13.64 6.21
CA VAL A 6 -1.74 12.22 6.19
C VAL A 6 -1.01 11.83 7.48
N LYS A 7 -1.57 10.86 8.20
CA LYS A 7 -1.08 10.27 9.47
C LYS A 7 0.43 10.00 9.52
N GLN A 8 1.00 9.52 8.43
CA GLN A 8 2.41 9.14 8.34
C GLN A 8 2.98 9.43 6.96
N ALA A 9 4.11 10.16 6.91
CA ALA A 9 4.86 10.40 5.68
C ALA A 9 5.28 9.11 4.96
N SER A 10 5.41 7.98 5.68
CA SER A 10 5.76 6.69 5.11
C SER A 10 4.85 6.26 3.96
N VAL A 11 3.55 6.57 4.02
CA VAL A 11 2.57 6.22 2.98
C VAL A 11 2.90 6.96 1.68
N LEU A 12 2.95 8.29 1.70
CA LEU A 12 3.29 9.12 0.53
C LEU A 12 4.69 8.79 -0.01
N LYS A 13 5.67 8.54 0.88
CA LYS A 13 7.04 8.19 0.49
C LYS A 13 7.10 6.85 -0.25
N LYS A 14 6.39 5.82 0.21
CA LYS A 14 6.28 4.52 -0.46
C LYS A 14 5.54 4.62 -1.80
N LEU A 15 4.43 5.36 -1.85
CA LEU A 15 3.64 5.59 -3.07
C LEU A 15 4.49 6.21 -4.17
N LEU A 16 5.19 7.31 -3.86
CA LEU A 16 6.09 7.96 -4.80
C LEU A 16 7.29 7.06 -5.18
N ASP A 17 7.82 6.26 -4.25
CA ASP A 17 8.90 5.32 -4.59
C ASP A 17 8.48 4.23 -5.59
N ALA A 18 7.19 3.85 -5.60
CA ALA A 18 6.63 2.94 -6.58
C ALA A 18 6.37 3.60 -7.96
N ILE A 19 5.81 4.82 -8.00
CA ILE A 19 5.32 5.42 -9.27
C ILE A 19 6.35 6.30 -10.02
N LYS A 20 7.35 6.87 -9.33
CA LYS A 20 8.38 7.80 -9.90
C LYS A 20 9.17 7.29 -11.11
N GLU A 21 9.16 5.97 -11.36
CA GLU A 21 9.91 5.34 -12.46
C GLU A 21 9.05 5.03 -13.70
N LEU A 22 7.73 5.23 -13.58
CA LEU A 22 6.79 5.23 -14.70
C LEU A 22 6.49 6.67 -15.12
N VAL A 23 6.31 7.56 -14.12
CA VAL A 23 5.79 8.91 -14.28
C VAL A 23 6.78 9.92 -13.70
N THR A 24 7.20 10.91 -14.50
CA THR A 24 8.09 11.99 -14.02
C THR A 24 7.29 13.18 -13.49
N ASP A 25 6.21 13.51 -14.20
CA ASP A 25 5.32 14.65 -14.00
C ASP A 25 3.87 14.16 -14.21
N GLY A 26 2.92 14.68 -13.44
CA GLY A 26 1.49 14.35 -13.59
C GLY A 26 0.60 15.13 -12.61
N ASN A 27 -0.70 15.13 -12.86
CA ASN A 27 -1.66 15.79 -11.98
C ASN A 27 -2.01 14.95 -10.74
N LEU A 28 -1.98 15.59 -9.57
CA LEU A 28 -2.71 15.13 -8.38
C LEU A 28 -4.11 15.76 -8.43
N ASP A 29 -5.06 15.03 -9.00
CA ASP A 29 -6.46 15.44 -9.09
C ASP A 29 -7.09 15.37 -7.70
N CYS A 30 -7.40 16.53 -7.12
CA CYS A 30 -8.00 16.62 -5.80
C CYS A 30 -9.50 16.93 -5.92
N THR A 31 -10.34 16.16 -5.23
CA THR A 31 -11.81 16.26 -5.23
C THR A 31 -12.35 16.03 -3.82
N ASP A 32 -13.67 16.16 -3.62
CA ASP A 32 -14.33 15.79 -2.36
C ASP A 32 -14.20 14.30 -2.00
N GLU A 33 -14.02 13.41 -2.98
CA GLU A 33 -13.71 11.99 -2.76
C GLU A 33 -12.27 11.72 -2.28
N GLY A 34 -11.33 12.66 -2.48
CA GLY A 34 -9.93 12.52 -2.03
C GLY A 34 -8.90 12.99 -3.07
N ILE A 35 -7.82 12.23 -3.24
CA ILE A 35 -6.73 12.56 -4.19
C ILE A 35 -6.50 11.38 -5.12
N SER A 36 -6.59 11.60 -6.43
CA SER A 36 -6.20 10.63 -7.45
C SER A 36 -5.03 11.10 -8.29
N LEU A 37 -4.32 10.15 -8.90
CA LEU A 37 -3.38 10.39 -9.99
C LEU A 37 -3.51 9.24 -10.98
N GLN A 38 -3.87 9.56 -12.22
CA GLN A 38 -3.75 8.65 -13.34
C GLN A 38 -2.58 9.13 -14.22
N ALA A 39 -1.80 8.25 -14.83
CA ALA A 39 -0.78 8.63 -15.82
C ALA A 39 -0.27 7.42 -16.62
N MET A 40 0.22 7.67 -17.84
CA MET A 40 0.92 6.68 -18.67
C MET A 40 2.44 6.80 -18.52
N ASP A 41 3.17 5.72 -18.82
CA ASP A 41 4.61 5.77 -19.02
C ASP A 41 4.98 6.37 -20.39
N ASN A 42 6.24 6.81 -20.55
CA ASN A 42 6.75 7.42 -21.79
C ASN A 42 6.64 6.54 -23.06
N SER A 43 6.33 5.25 -22.94
CA SER A 43 6.08 4.36 -24.09
C SER A 43 4.59 4.09 -24.35
N HIS A 44 3.68 4.55 -23.49
CA HIS A 44 2.25 4.26 -23.50
C HIS A 44 1.91 2.76 -23.45
N VAL A 45 2.78 1.95 -22.82
CA VAL A 45 2.61 0.49 -22.63
C VAL A 45 2.10 0.16 -21.23
N ALA A 46 2.35 1.05 -20.25
CA ALA A 46 1.84 0.96 -18.89
C ALA A 46 1.09 2.22 -18.47
N LEU A 47 0.04 2.03 -17.67
CA LEU A 47 -0.73 3.08 -17.01
C LEU A 47 -0.75 2.82 -15.50
N VAL A 48 -0.57 3.87 -14.70
CA VAL A 48 -0.80 3.86 -13.26
C VAL A 48 -2.09 4.61 -12.95
N SER A 49 -2.86 4.09 -11.99
CA SER A 49 -4.03 4.72 -11.40
C SER A 49 -3.92 4.60 -9.88
N LEU A 50 -3.77 5.73 -9.20
CA LEU A 50 -3.72 5.87 -7.75
C LEU A 50 -5.00 6.57 -7.29
N LYS A 51 -5.66 6.05 -6.26
CA LYS A 51 -6.72 6.75 -5.52
C LYS A 51 -6.47 6.68 -4.03
N LEU A 52 -6.48 7.84 -3.36
CA LEU A 52 -6.45 8.01 -1.92
C LEU A 52 -7.81 8.55 -1.47
N LEU A 53 -8.44 7.88 -0.51
CA LEU A 53 -9.81 8.18 -0.08
C LEU A 53 -9.82 9.27 1.00
N ALA A 54 -10.66 10.30 0.84
CA ALA A 54 -10.76 11.44 1.77
C ALA A 54 -10.97 11.02 3.23
N GLU A 55 -11.76 9.97 3.46
CA GLU A 55 -12.04 9.39 4.78
C GLU A 55 -10.82 8.78 5.51
N GLN A 56 -9.72 8.52 4.81
CA GLN A 56 -8.53 7.87 5.39
C GLN A 56 -7.43 8.85 5.86
N PHE A 57 -7.59 10.14 5.54
CA PHE A 57 -6.78 11.24 6.08
C PHE A 57 -7.20 11.58 7.52
N ASP A 58 -6.34 12.23 8.31
CA ASP A 58 -6.72 12.78 9.64
C ASP A 58 -7.65 13.99 9.52
N SER A 59 -7.51 14.71 8.41
CA SER A 59 -8.36 15.83 8.01
C SER A 59 -8.23 15.97 6.50
N TYR A 60 -9.37 16.08 5.81
CA TYR A 60 -9.42 16.31 4.38
C TYR A 60 -10.43 17.41 4.06
N ARG A 61 -10.01 18.37 3.25
CA ARG A 61 -10.86 19.44 2.71
C ARG A 61 -10.42 19.77 1.28
N CYS A 62 -11.34 19.65 0.34
CA CYS A 62 -11.20 20.17 -1.02
C CYS A 62 -12.47 20.96 -1.36
N ASP A 63 -12.40 22.30 -1.43
CA ASP A 63 -13.60 23.12 -1.68
C ASP A 63 -14.08 23.08 -3.14
N ARG A 64 -13.18 22.74 -4.07
CA ARG A 64 -13.39 22.74 -5.52
C ARG A 64 -12.41 21.74 -6.15
N ASN A 65 -12.88 20.94 -7.11
CA ASN A 65 -12.02 20.01 -7.84
C ASN A 65 -10.85 20.78 -8.49
N MET A 66 -9.62 20.37 -8.20
CA MET A 66 -8.41 21.06 -8.66
C MET A 66 -7.30 20.06 -9.04
N PRO A 67 -6.80 20.07 -10.29
CA PRO A 67 -5.62 19.31 -10.68
C PRO A 67 -4.36 20.04 -10.20
N LEU A 68 -3.52 19.35 -9.44
CA LEU A 68 -2.22 19.88 -8.98
C LEU A 68 -1.09 19.22 -9.77
N GLY A 69 -0.65 19.86 -10.86
CA GLY A 69 0.43 19.37 -11.71
C GLY A 69 1.79 19.42 -10.99
N VAL A 70 2.38 18.25 -10.76
CA VAL A 70 3.60 18.10 -9.93
C VAL A 70 4.69 17.26 -10.60
N ASN A 71 5.93 17.74 -10.53
CA ASN A 71 7.11 16.93 -10.80
C ASN A 71 7.33 15.94 -9.64
N LEU A 72 6.92 14.67 -9.83
CA LEU A 72 6.98 13.61 -8.82
C LEU A 72 8.41 13.35 -8.33
N THR A 73 9.41 13.54 -9.20
CA THR A 73 10.83 13.47 -8.83
C THR A 73 11.23 14.54 -7.79
N SER A 74 10.63 15.73 -7.82
CA SER A 74 10.92 16.82 -6.89
C SER A 74 10.08 16.72 -5.62
N LEU A 75 8.81 16.34 -5.74
CA LEU A 75 7.96 15.97 -4.60
C LEU A 75 8.62 14.85 -3.75
N THR A 76 9.20 13.84 -4.41
CA THR A 76 9.99 12.75 -3.78
C THR A 76 11.25 13.26 -3.05
N LYS A 77 11.89 14.34 -3.52
CA LYS A 77 13.05 14.94 -2.82
C LYS A 77 12.60 15.67 -1.56
N ILE A 78 11.48 16.39 -1.61
CA ILE A 78 10.94 17.14 -0.46
C ILE A 78 10.44 16.18 0.62
N LEU A 79 9.68 15.15 0.27
CA LEU A 79 9.20 14.13 1.22
C LEU A 79 10.33 13.28 1.86
N LYS A 80 11.57 13.34 1.35
CA LYS A 80 12.75 12.78 2.05
C LYS A 80 13.21 13.62 3.25
N CYS A 81 12.73 14.85 3.41
CA CYS A 81 12.96 15.69 4.60
C CYS A 81 12.00 15.40 5.77
N ALA A 82 10.96 14.59 5.54
CA ALA A 82 10.10 14.02 6.58
C ALA A 82 10.65 12.65 7.05
N LYS A 83 10.58 12.38 8.35
CA LYS A 83 10.76 11.02 8.89
C LYS A 83 9.51 10.19 8.59
N ASP A 84 9.64 8.87 8.60
CA ASP A 84 8.55 7.94 8.25
C ASP A 84 7.34 7.98 9.20
N GLN A 85 7.47 8.66 10.34
CA GLN A 85 6.42 8.84 11.36
C GLN A 85 6.06 10.32 11.57
N ASP A 86 6.60 11.25 10.77
CA ASP A 86 6.13 12.64 10.76
C ASP A 86 4.77 12.69 10.05
N VAL A 87 3.85 13.51 10.56
CA VAL A 87 2.55 13.80 9.93
C VAL A 87 2.80 14.77 8.77
N VAL A 88 2.10 14.59 7.65
CA VAL A 88 2.23 15.45 6.45
C VAL A 88 0.92 16.16 6.16
N THR A 89 0.93 17.49 6.12
CA THR A 89 -0.20 18.27 5.62
C THR A 89 0.15 18.89 4.26
N LEU A 90 -0.60 18.51 3.22
CA LEU A 90 -0.55 19.12 1.88
C LEU A 90 -1.53 20.30 1.84
N LYS A 91 -1.11 21.45 1.28
CA LYS A 91 -1.94 22.67 1.21
C LYS A 91 -1.82 23.37 -0.15
N ALA A 92 -2.95 23.77 -0.73
CA ALA A 92 -3.01 24.61 -1.93
C ALA A 92 -4.19 25.60 -1.88
N SER A 93 -3.96 26.85 -2.27
CA SER A 93 -5.02 27.83 -2.56
C SER A 93 -5.80 27.45 -3.82
N ASP A 94 -6.95 28.09 -4.09
CA ASP A 94 -7.73 27.80 -5.30
C ASP A 94 -6.93 28.08 -6.59
N ASP A 95 -6.32 29.26 -6.66
CA ASP A 95 -5.47 29.70 -7.78
C ASP A 95 -3.99 29.55 -7.35
N ALA A 96 -3.53 28.31 -7.14
CA ALA A 96 -2.21 28.01 -6.59
C ALA A 96 -1.09 27.93 -7.65
N ASP A 97 -0.11 28.84 -7.56
CA ASP A 97 1.21 28.68 -8.21
C ASP A 97 2.08 27.60 -7.53
N ASN A 98 1.79 27.27 -6.26
CA ASN A 98 2.64 26.44 -5.40
C ASN A 98 1.82 25.42 -4.57
N LEU A 99 2.40 24.25 -4.35
CA LEU A 99 1.98 23.27 -3.35
C LEU A 99 2.82 23.44 -2.07
N GLY A 100 2.15 23.73 -0.95
CA GLY A 100 2.74 23.73 0.38
C GLY A 100 2.73 22.33 1.01
N LEU A 101 3.82 21.98 1.69
CA LEU A 101 3.97 20.76 2.48
C LEU A 101 4.45 21.11 3.89
N VAL A 102 3.66 20.75 4.91
CA VAL A 102 4.02 20.90 6.32
C VAL A 102 4.30 19.53 6.91
N PHE A 103 5.48 19.34 7.51
CA PHE A 103 5.89 18.12 8.19
C PHE A 103 5.98 18.34 9.69
N GLU A 104 5.17 17.63 10.47
CA GLU A 104 5.08 17.75 11.94
C GLU A 104 5.55 16.45 12.60
N SER A 105 6.54 16.51 13.49
CA SER A 105 7.04 15.30 14.16
C SER A 105 6.25 15.03 15.46
N PRO A 106 5.55 13.89 15.63
CA PRO A 106 4.74 13.62 16.83
C PRO A 106 5.56 13.26 18.08
N LYS A 107 6.89 13.46 18.05
CA LYS A 107 7.85 13.08 19.12
C LYS A 107 8.89 14.18 19.43
N GLU A 108 8.95 15.22 18.61
CA GLU A 108 9.92 16.31 18.70
C GLU A 108 9.16 17.60 18.37
N ASP A 109 9.44 18.70 19.06
CA ASP A 109 8.89 20.02 18.73
C ASP A 109 9.56 20.57 17.46
N ARG A 110 9.21 19.95 16.32
CA ARG A 110 9.74 20.21 14.99
C ARG A 110 8.60 20.23 13.98
N VAL A 111 8.32 21.42 13.49
CA VAL A 111 7.60 21.67 12.24
C VAL A 111 8.62 21.99 11.14
N GLY A 112 8.42 21.44 9.95
CA GLY A 112 9.19 21.78 8.75
C GLY A 112 8.25 22.16 7.62
N GLU A 113 8.30 23.42 7.18
CA GLU A 113 7.51 23.93 6.07
C GLU A 113 8.34 23.93 4.79
N TYR A 114 7.74 23.44 3.71
CA TYR A 114 8.33 23.32 2.38
C TYR A 114 7.31 23.76 1.34
N GLU A 115 7.80 24.29 0.22
CA GLU A 115 6.97 24.77 -0.88
C GLU A 115 7.58 24.31 -2.20
N MET A 116 6.76 23.88 -3.16
CA MET A 116 7.19 23.60 -4.52
C MET A 116 6.25 24.23 -5.54
N LYS A 117 6.83 24.72 -6.64
CA LYS A 117 6.06 25.22 -7.77
C LYS A 117 5.23 24.09 -8.38
N LEU A 118 3.99 24.43 -8.69
CA LEU A 118 3.12 23.67 -9.58
C LEU A 118 3.48 23.98 -11.04
N MET A 119 2.90 23.22 -11.96
CA MET A 119 3.07 23.39 -13.39
C MET A 119 1.78 22.99 -14.11
N ASP A 120 1.44 23.68 -15.18
CA ASP A 120 0.32 23.30 -16.04
C ASP A 120 0.66 21.98 -16.76
N ILE A 121 -0.16 20.96 -16.58
CA ILE A 121 -0.04 19.67 -17.26
C ILE A 121 -1.35 19.37 -17.96
N ASP A 122 -1.37 19.60 -19.28
CA ASP A 122 -2.43 19.15 -20.18
C ASP A 122 -2.47 17.62 -20.18
N GLN A 123 -3.39 17.03 -19.41
CA GLN A 123 -3.48 15.60 -19.22
C GLN A 123 -4.88 15.08 -19.52
N GLU A 124 -4.99 14.19 -20.51
CA GLU A 124 -6.23 13.49 -20.82
C GLU A 124 -6.43 12.29 -19.87
N HIS A 125 -7.51 12.31 -19.08
CA HIS A 125 -7.94 11.15 -18.31
C HIS A 125 -8.48 10.06 -19.23
N LEU A 126 -7.88 8.87 -19.16
CA LEU A 126 -8.34 7.68 -19.87
C LEU A 126 -9.43 7.00 -19.05
N GLY A 127 -10.62 6.83 -19.64
CA GLY A 127 -11.68 6.05 -19.05
C GLY A 127 -11.30 4.57 -18.96
N ILE A 128 -11.03 4.08 -17.76
CA ILE A 128 -10.79 2.66 -17.47
C ILE A 128 -12.16 1.95 -17.51
N PRO A 129 -12.38 0.98 -18.41
CA PRO A 129 -13.67 0.29 -18.51
C PRO A 129 -13.80 -0.83 -17.46
N ASP A 130 -15.01 -1.00 -16.92
CA ASP A 130 -15.37 -2.14 -16.06
C ASP A 130 -15.16 -3.47 -16.81
N THR A 131 -14.02 -4.10 -16.56
CA THR A 131 -13.53 -5.25 -17.33
C THR A 131 -13.76 -6.54 -16.55
N GLN A 132 -14.35 -7.55 -17.21
CA GLN A 132 -14.43 -8.90 -16.68
C GLN A 132 -13.14 -9.66 -16.98
N TYR A 133 -12.54 -10.26 -15.95
CA TYR A 133 -11.25 -10.94 -16.05
C TYR A 133 -11.42 -12.46 -15.91
N ASP A 134 -10.90 -13.21 -16.88
CA ASP A 134 -10.92 -14.67 -16.93
C ASP A 134 -10.20 -15.35 -15.75
N ALA A 135 -9.23 -14.67 -15.17
CA ALA A 135 -8.50 -15.11 -13.99
C ALA A 135 -8.23 -13.93 -13.04
N THR A 136 -8.41 -14.16 -11.74
CA THR A 136 -7.97 -13.26 -10.66
C THR A 136 -7.13 -14.06 -9.66
N ILE A 137 -5.92 -13.57 -9.37
CA ILE A 137 -4.94 -14.25 -8.54
C ILE A 137 -4.49 -13.30 -7.42
N THR A 138 -4.75 -13.64 -6.17
CA THR A 138 -4.30 -12.88 -5.00
C THR A 138 -3.20 -13.63 -4.26
N MET A 139 -2.10 -12.96 -3.93
CA MET A 139 -0.93 -13.56 -3.26
C MET A 139 -0.16 -12.54 -2.40
N SER A 140 0.80 -13.02 -1.60
CA SER A 140 1.78 -12.18 -0.92
C SER A 140 2.49 -11.22 -1.88
N SER A 141 2.39 -9.91 -1.61
CA SER A 141 3.06 -8.87 -2.41
C SER A 141 4.59 -9.02 -2.39
N GLY A 142 5.14 -9.52 -1.28
CA GLY A 142 6.57 -9.78 -1.10
C GLY A 142 7.07 -10.98 -1.92
N GLU A 143 6.27 -12.05 -2.06
CA GLU A 143 6.65 -13.17 -2.93
C GLU A 143 6.47 -12.81 -4.41
N PHE A 144 5.46 -12.01 -4.78
CA PHE A 144 5.36 -11.44 -6.14
C PHE A 144 6.59 -10.58 -6.48
N GLN A 145 6.99 -9.65 -5.59
CA GLN A 145 8.21 -8.85 -5.76
C GLN A 145 9.46 -9.72 -5.89
N ARG A 146 9.54 -10.79 -5.10
CA ARG A 146 10.62 -11.76 -5.19
C ARG A 146 10.62 -12.50 -6.54
N ILE A 147 9.48 -13.02 -7.00
CA ILE A 147 9.35 -13.72 -8.29
C ILE A 147 9.76 -12.81 -9.45
N CYS A 148 9.26 -11.57 -9.50
CA CYS A 148 9.62 -10.63 -10.57
C CYS A 148 11.12 -10.35 -10.60
N ARG A 149 11.74 -10.07 -9.44
CA ARG A 149 13.19 -9.82 -9.35
C ARG A 149 14.03 -11.06 -9.68
N ASP A 150 13.66 -12.22 -9.15
CA ASP A 150 14.41 -13.47 -9.31
C ASP A 150 14.32 -13.98 -10.77
N LEU A 151 13.22 -13.72 -11.50
CA LEU A 151 13.09 -13.99 -12.94
C LEU A 151 13.73 -12.91 -13.83
N ALA A 152 13.71 -11.63 -13.44
CA ALA A 152 14.37 -10.54 -14.17
C ALA A 152 15.91 -10.67 -14.23
N ALA A 153 16.50 -11.57 -13.43
CA ALA A 153 17.90 -11.96 -13.51
C ALA A 153 18.19 -13.03 -14.60
N LEU A 154 17.15 -13.61 -15.22
CA LEU A 154 17.25 -14.67 -16.23
C LEU A 154 16.86 -14.17 -17.63
N GLY A 155 15.79 -13.37 -17.74
CA GLY A 155 15.29 -12.86 -19.02
C GLY A 155 14.46 -11.58 -18.90
N GLU A 156 14.13 -10.96 -20.03
CA GLU A 156 13.38 -9.69 -20.09
C GLU A 156 11.85 -9.85 -20.02
N SER A 157 11.36 -11.07 -20.19
CA SER A 157 9.94 -11.37 -20.34
C SER A 157 9.53 -12.49 -19.39
N VAL A 158 8.33 -12.39 -18.81
CA VAL A 158 7.71 -13.47 -18.04
C VAL A 158 6.39 -13.87 -18.69
N LYS A 159 6.23 -15.16 -18.93
CA LYS A 159 4.94 -15.78 -19.24
C LYS A 159 4.23 -16.06 -17.91
N ILE A 160 2.99 -15.58 -17.79
CA ILE A 160 2.12 -15.79 -16.64
C ILE A 160 0.94 -16.65 -17.11
N GLU A 161 0.80 -17.84 -16.52
CA GLU A 161 -0.18 -18.85 -16.92
C GLU A 161 -1.09 -19.19 -15.73
N ALA A 162 -2.37 -18.83 -15.83
CA ALA A 162 -3.39 -19.11 -14.82
C ALA A 162 -4.15 -20.40 -15.19
N SER A 163 -4.12 -21.39 -14.31
CA SER A 163 -4.63 -22.74 -14.60
C SER A 163 -5.22 -23.43 -13.36
N LYS A 164 -5.83 -24.60 -13.57
CA LYS A 164 -6.31 -25.47 -12.48
C LYS A 164 -5.18 -26.11 -11.65
N GLU A 165 -3.92 -26.01 -12.07
CA GLU A 165 -2.77 -26.46 -11.26
C GLU A 165 -2.31 -25.38 -10.26
N GLY A 166 -2.63 -24.11 -10.54
CA GLY A 166 -2.02 -22.94 -9.92
C GLY A 166 -1.72 -21.84 -10.94
N VAL A 167 -1.07 -20.77 -10.48
CA VAL A 167 -0.46 -19.74 -11.33
C VAL A 167 1.01 -20.07 -11.55
N ARG A 168 1.43 -20.10 -12.81
CA ARG A 168 2.83 -20.33 -13.20
C ARG A 168 3.43 -19.05 -13.75
N PHE A 169 4.60 -18.71 -13.26
CA PHE A 169 5.49 -17.70 -13.83
C PHE A 169 6.64 -18.45 -14.49
N SER A 170 6.99 -18.11 -15.73
CA SER A 170 8.16 -18.67 -16.42
C SER A 170 8.88 -17.62 -17.25
N SER A 171 10.21 -17.70 -17.27
CA SER A 171 11.07 -16.80 -18.05
C SER A 171 12.18 -17.61 -18.71
N GLU A 172 12.51 -17.24 -19.95
CA GLU A 172 13.57 -17.85 -20.75
C GLU A 172 14.58 -16.78 -21.14
N GLY A 173 15.86 -17.14 -21.22
CA GLY A 173 16.94 -16.21 -21.53
C GLY A 173 18.31 -16.87 -21.57
N GLU A 174 19.33 -16.11 -21.97
CA GLU A 174 20.65 -16.61 -22.37
C GLU A 174 21.38 -17.40 -21.26
N VAL A 175 21.15 -17.04 -20.00
CA VAL A 175 21.79 -17.67 -18.82
C VAL A 175 21.08 -18.95 -18.40
N GLY A 176 19.80 -19.12 -18.80
CA GLY A 176 18.97 -20.28 -18.48
C GLY A 176 17.52 -19.91 -18.19
N ASN A 177 16.65 -20.92 -18.11
CA ASN A 177 15.21 -20.75 -17.95
C ASN A 177 14.79 -20.94 -16.49
N GLY A 178 13.84 -20.15 -16.02
CA GLY A 178 13.25 -20.24 -14.68
C GLY A 178 11.74 -20.47 -14.73
N SER A 179 11.20 -21.26 -13.80
CA SER A 179 9.76 -21.33 -13.57
C SER A 179 9.42 -21.45 -12.09
N VAL A 180 8.43 -20.68 -11.65
CA VAL A 180 7.83 -20.73 -10.32
C VAL A 180 6.36 -21.07 -10.49
N LEU A 181 5.85 -22.03 -9.72
CA LEU A 181 4.44 -22.39 -9.70
C LEU A 181 3.91 -22.17 -8.28
N LEU A 182 2.96 -21.25 -8.14
CA LEU A 182 2.20 -21.06 -6.91
C LEU A 182 0.88 -21.82 -7.02
N LYS A 183 0.67 -22.79 -6.13
CA LYS A 183 -0.58 -23.55 -6.05
C LYS A 183 -1.58 -22.82 -5.16
N GLN A 184 -2.87 -22.99 -5.43
CA GLN A 184 -3.91 -22.43 -4.58
C GLN A 184 -3.81 -23.03 -3.17
N SER A 185 -3.69 -22.16 -2.17
CA SER A 185 -3.64 -22.53 -0.76
C SER A 185 -5.02 -22.33 -0.14
N ALA A 186 -5.43 -23.22 0.77
CA ALA A 186 -6.69 -23.11 1.51
C ALA A 186 -6.62 -22.05 2.62
N GLY A 187 -6.34 -20.79 2.26
CA GLY A 187 -6.29 -19.63 3.13
C GLY A 187 -7.38 -18.63 2.76
N THR A 188 -8.30 -18.35 3.71
CA THR A 188 -9.35 -17.32 3.63
C THR A 188 -10.20 -17.30 2.35
N ASP A 189 -11.21 -18.18 2.32
CA ASP A 189 -12.42 -17.93 1.53
C ASP A 189 -13.16 -16.69 2.09
N ARG A 190 -12.84 -15.52 1.55
CA ARG A 190 -13.59 -14.27 1.76
C ARG A 190 -14.65 -14.13 0.66
N GLY A 191 -15.63 -15.01 0.71
CA GLY A 191 -16.70 -15.10 -0.29
C GLY A 191 -17.43 -13.78 -0.52
N ALA A 192 -17.76 -13.52 -1.79
CA ALA A 192 -18.50 -12.33 -2.22
C ALA A 192 -19.87 -12.21 -1.52
N GLY A 193 -20.30 -10.97 -1.26
CA GLY A 193 -21.48 -10.67 -0.45
C GLY A 193 -22.77 -11.31 -0.96
N SER A 194 -23.26 -12.34 -0.26
CA SER A 194 -24.53 -12.98 -0.60
C SER A 194 -25.72 -12.09 -0.22
N SER A 195 -26.43 -11.57 -1.22
CA SER A 195 -27.57 -10.67 -1.05
C SER A 195 -28.68 -11.30 -0.19
N ARG A 196 -28.78 -10.86 1.06
CA ARG A 196 -29.69 -11.39 2.07
C ARG A 196 -31.14 -11.01 1.77
N LYS A 197 -31.79 -11.76 0.88
CA LYS A 197 -33.23 -11.63 0.57
C LYS A 197 -34.06 -11.76 1.85
N THR A 198 -34.63 -10.65 2.30
CA THR A 198 -35.65 -10.62 3.35
C THR A 198 -36.95 -11.21 2.81
N ASN A 199 -37.56 -12.15 3.55
CA ASN A 199 -38.94 -12.53 3.29
C ASN A 199 -39.65 -13.02 4.57
N VAL A 200 -40.18 -12.03 5.30
CA VAL A 200 -41.31 -12.04 6.24
C VAL A 200 -41.85 -13.40 6.74
N LYS A 201 -41.89 -13.54 8.07
CA LYS A 201 -43.11 -13.96 8.80
C LYS A 201 -43.29 -13.09 10.05
N ARG A 202 -44.51 -13.04 10.56
CA ARG A 202 -44.99 -12.19 11.66
C ARG A 202 -45.70 -13.05 12.72
N ASP A 203 -46.34 -12.34 13.64
CA ASP A 203 -47.45 -12.75 14.52
C ASP A 203 -46.96 -13.41 15.83
N PRO A 204 -47.67 -13.21 16.96
CA PRO A 204 -47.26 -12.12 17.87
C PRO A 204 -47.34 -12.54 19.36
N ASP A 205 -47.54 -11.56 20.24
CA ASP A 205 -48.03 -11.66 21.62
C ASP A 205 -47.10 -12.33 22.66
N GLU A 206 -46.49 -11.51 23.51
CA GLU A 206 -46.64 -11.62 24.98
C GLU A 206 -46.31 -10.23 25.60
N GLU A 207 -47.03 -9.86 26.65
CA GLU A 207 -46.94 -8.56 27.36
C GLU A 207 -46.20 -8.75 28.70
N ASP A 208 -45.89 -7.63 29.37
CA ASP A 208 -45.35 -7.53 30.75
C ASP A 208 -43.91 -8.10 30.96
N GLU A 209 -43.17 -7.74 32.01
CA GLU A 209 -43.49 -7.00 33.25
C GLU A 209 -42.30 -6.07 33.66
N GLU A 210 -42.54 -5.14 34.59
CA GLU A 210 -41.53 -4.18 35.10
C GLU A 210 -40.77 -4.73 36.34
N GLU A 211 -39.45 -4.52 36.45
CA GLU A 211 -38.76 -4.43 37.76
C GLU A 211 -37.69 -3.31 37.73
N GLU A 212 -37.72 -2.42 38.73
CA GLU A 212 -36.65 -1.46 39.06
C GLU A 212 -35.79 -2.00 40.24
N GLU A 213 -35.05 -1.11 40.91
CA GLU A 213 -34.21 -1.32 42.10
C GLU A 213 -32.85 -2.05 41.83
N ASP A 214 -31.73 -1.69 42.47
CA ASP A 214 -31.53 -0.70 43.54
C ASP A 214 -30.19 0.06 43.40
N GLU A 215 -30.10 1.24 44.01
CA GLU A 215 -28.85 1.97 44.22
C GLU A 215 -28.09 1.44 45.46
N LYS A 216 -26.76 1.60 45.52
CA LYS A 216 -26.08 2.61 46.40
C LYS A 216 -24.54 2.52 46.40
N PRO A 217 -23.83 3.57 46.87
CA PRO A 217 -22.40 3.78 46.62
C PRO A 217 -21.57 3.81 47.92
N ASP A 218 -20.44 4.54 47.90
CA ASP A 218 -19.68 5.07 49.05
C ASP A 218 -18.84 4.04 49.87
N VAL A 219 -17.68 4.36 50.49
CA VAL A 219 -16.88 5.61 50.55
C VAL A 219 -15.41 5.32 51.01
N ASP A 220 -14.44 6.14 50.58
CA ASP A 220 -13.08 6.45 51.14
C ASP A 220 -12.23 5.28 51.72
N GLU A 221 -11.09 5.38 52.42
CA GLU A 221 -10.13 6.42 52.92
C GLU A 221 -8.73 5.69 52.94
N GLU A 222 -7.50 6.23 53.01
CA GLU A 222 -6.85 7.50 53.40
C GLU A 222 -5.54 7.67 52.53
N GLU A 223 -4.73 8.73 52.70
CA GLU A 223 -3.43 8.93 52.01
C GLU A 223 -2.21 8.34 52.76
N GLY A 224 -0.98 8.51 52.25
CA GLY A 224 0.25 8.09 52.95
C GLY A 224 1.56 8.41 52.23
N GLU A 225 2.14 9.59 52.53
CA GLU A 225 3.48 10.00 52.10
C GLU A 225 4.58 9.45 53.03
N ASP A 226 5.82 9.31 52.54
CA ASP A 226 7.05 9.56 53.33
C ASP A 226 8.30 9.64 52.42
N GLU A 227 9.25 10.52 52.75
CA GLU A 227 10.54 10.69 52.07
C GLU A 227 11.71 10.02 52.84
N MET A 228 12.86 9.82 52.17
CA MET A 228 14.23 10.16 52.63
C MET A 228 15.36 9.22 52.12
N ASP A 229 16.00 9.65 51.03
CA ASP A 229 17.45 9.97 50.88
C ASP A 229 18.65 8.98 51.14
N GLU A 230 19.79 9.43 50.60
CA GLU A 230 21.23 9.12 50.78
C GLU A 230 21.86 7.75 50.37
N ASP A 231 22.66 7.84 49.30
CA ASP A 231 24.06 7.39 49.08
C ASP A 231 24.61 6.02 49.58
N GLU A 232 25.22 5.25 48.66
CA GLU A 232 26.70 5.10 48.62
C GLU A 232 27.21 4.34 47.37
N ARG A 233 28.51 4.49 47.05
CA ARG A 233 29.24 3.70 46.02
C ARG A 233 30.65 3.30 46.46
N PRO A 234 30.99 1.99 46.42
CA PRO A 234 32.39 1.54 46.31
C PRO A 234 32.75 1.04 44.90
N LYS A 235 33.91 1.47 44.37
CA LYS A 235 34.50 0.94 43.12
C LYS A 235 35.55 -0.13 43.41
N LYS A 236 35.58 -1.20 42.59
CA LYS A 236 36.75 -1.90 41.96
C LYS A 236 36.61 -3.43 41.98
N ARG A 237 36.69 -4.05 40.79
CA ARG A 237 37.17 -5.43 40.62
C ARG A 237 38.43 -5.41 39.74
N LYS A 238 39.51 -6.07 40.20
CA LYS A 238 40.66 -6.44 39.36
C LYS A 238 40.57 -7.93 39.03
N SER A 239 40.65 -8.28 37.76
CA SER A 239 41.28 -9.53 37.30
C SER A 239 41.29 -9.57 35.77
N ALA A 240 42.45 -9.77 35.16
CA ALA A 240 42.52 -10.20 33.76
C ALA A 240 42.27 -11.71 33.67
N ASN A 241 41.63 -12.18 32.59
CA ASN A 241 42.40 -12.78 31.50
C ASN A 241 41.52 -12.90 30.23
N GLY A 242 42.13 -12.95 29.06
CA GLY A 242 41.41 -12.93 27.78
C GLY A 242 40.96 -14.30 27.28
N LYS A 243 39.91 -14.31 26.46
CA LYS A 243 39.70 -15.30 25.39
C LYS A 243 38.77 -14.71 24.32
N ALA A 244 39.19 -14.73 23.07
CA ALA A 244 38.37 -14.26 21.96
C ALA A 244 37.17 -15.19 21.74
N LYS A 245 35.99 -14.60 21.48
CA LYS A 245 34.84 -15.28 20.86
C LYS A 245 34.31 -14.42 19.74
N ALA A 246 33.97 -15.04 18.62
CA ALA A 246 33.45 -14.35 17.46
C ALA A 246 32.10 -13.67 17.77
N ALA A 247 31.93 -12.43 17.30
CA ALA A 247 30.65 -11.73 17.36
C ALA A 247 29.66 -12.35 16.36
N LYS A 248 29.02 -13.47 16.73
CA LYS A 248 27.89 -14.03 15.99
C LYS A 248 26.72 -13.07 16.13
N LYS A 249 26.68 -12.05 15.27
CA LYS A 249 25.64 -11.02 15.20
C LYS A 249 24.31 -11.74 14.95
N SER A 250 23.48 -11.87 15.98
CA SER A 250 22.13 -12.41 15.85
C SER A 250 21.36 -11.51 14.90
N LYS A 251 21.09 -12.02 13.69
CA LYS A 251 20.15 -11.39 12.76
C LYS A 251 18.82 -11.34 13.52
N LYS A 252 18.35 -10.15 13.85
CA LYS A 252 17.04 -9.98 14.47
C LYS A 252 16.03 -10.37 13.41
N GLU A 253 15.42 -11.53 13.57
CA GLU A 253 14.36 -11.99 12.69
C GLU A 253 13.17 -11.03 12.88
N GLU A 254 12.72 -10.45 11.77
CA GLU A 254 11.50 -9.65 11.74
C GLU A 254 10.31 -10.60 11.96
N PRO A 255 9.21 -10.13 12.57
CA PRO A 255 8.11 -11.01 12.94
C PRO A 255 7.58 -11.74 11.70
N THR A 256 7.50 -13.07 11.78
CA THR A 256 6.90 -13.89 10.74
C THR A 256 5.43 -13.50 10.61
N GLY A 257 5.12 -12.70 9.59
CA GLY A 257 3.73 -12.37 9.24
C GLY A 257 2.95 -13.65 8.95
N GLU A 258 1.64 -13.62 9.19
CA GLU A 258 0.79 -14.77 8.85
C GLU A 258 0.92 -15.07 7.36
N ASP A 259 1.10 -16.36 7.03
CA ASP A 259 1.42 -16.81 5.68
C ASP A 259 0.26 -16.51 4.72
N VAL A 260 0.46 -15.52 3.85
CA VAL A 260 -0.56 -15.03 2.91
C VAL A 260 -0.74 -16.09 1.82
N GLY A 261 -1.74 -16.93 2.00
CA GLY A 261 -2.11 -17.98 1.05
C GLY A 261 -2.45 -17.43 -0.34
N VAL A 262 -2.21 -18.25 -1.37
CA VAL A 262 -2.51 -17.88 -2.74
C VAL A 262 -3.95 -18.26 -3.08
N SER A 263 -4.78 -17.26 -3.36
CA SER A 263 -6.15 -17.44 -3.86
C SER A 263 -6.17 -17.32 -5.38
N ILE A 264 -6.96 -18.19 -6.03
CA ILE A 264 -7.10 -18.23 -7.49
C ILE A 264 -8.58 -18.39 -7.83
N ILE A 265 -9.13 -17.39 -8.51
CA ILE A 265 -10.45 -17.43 -9.13
C ILE A 265 -10.22 -17.57 -10.64
N LEU A 266 -10.78 -18.60 -11.26
CA LEU A 266 -10.48 -18.99 -12.65
C LEU A 266 -11.77 -19.34 -13.40
N GLU A 267 -12.20 -18.46 -14.30
CA GLU A 267 -13.28 -18.73 -15.24
C GLU A 267 -12.75 -19.45 -16.49
N LYS A 268 -11.64 -18.97 -17.06
CA LYS A 268 -10.96 -19.56 -18.22
C LYS A 268 -9.44 -19.62 -17.96
N GLN A 269 -8.74 -20.45 -18.72
CA GLN A 269 -7.27 -20.46 -18.69
C GLN A 269 -6.74 -19.22 -19.43
N VAL A 270 -5.75 -18.55 -18.84
CA VAL A 270 -5.11 -17.35 -19.40
C VAL A 270 -3.60 -17.59 -19.45
N SER A 271 -2.96 -17.22 -20.54
CA SER A 271 -1.54 -17.47 -20.78
C SER A 271 -0.94 -16.31 -21.57
N LEU A 272 -0.39 -15.32 -20.86
CA LEU A 272 0.09 -14.07 -21.44
C LEU A 272 1.55 -13.78 -21.07
N THR A 273 2.25 -13.08 -21.96
CA THR A 273 3.66 -12.69 -21.76
C THR A 273 3.75 -11.19 -21.45
N PHE A 274 4.55 -10.81 -20.46
CA PHE A 274 4.73 -9.42 -20.02
C PHE A 274 6.21 -9.06 -19.88
N SER A 275 6.54 -7.77 -19.90
CA SER A 275 7.90 -7.29 -19.64
C SER A 275 8.21 -7.31 -18.14
N LEU A 276 9.28 -8.03 -17.77
CA LEU A 276 9.75 -8.10 -16.37
C LEU A 276 10.23 -6.75 -15.83
N LYS A 277 10.66 -5.82 -16.71
CA LYS A 277 11.01 -4.43 -16.34
C LYS A 277 9.84 -3.72 -15.65
N TYR A 278 8.65 -3.77 -16.24
CA TYR A 278 7.47 -3.09 -15.70
C TYR A 278 6.97 -3.77 -14.42
N LEU A 279 6.88 -5.10 -14.41
CA LEU A 279 6.44 -5.84 -13.22
C LEU A 279 7.39 -5.69 -12.03
N THR A 280 8.71 -5.63 -12.26
CA THR A 280 9.70 -5.33 -11.22
C THR A 280 9.54 -3.91 -10.66
N ASN A 281 9.07 -2.97 -11.48
CA ASN A 281 8.76 -1.62 -11.01
C ASN A 281 7.43 -1.56 -10.24
N PHE A 282 6.35 -2.16 -10.75
CA PHE A 282 5.07 -2.23 -10.02
C PHE A 282 5.24 -2.90 -8.65
N ALA A 283 6.04 -3.97 -8.58
CA ALA A 283 6.30 -4.69 -7.34
C ALA A 283 7.11 -3.90 -6.29
N LYS A 284 7.61 -2.70 -6.60
CA LYS A 284 8.12 -1.75 -5.58
C LYS A 284 7.02 -1.29 -4.61
N SER A 285 5.75 -1.49 -4.97
CA SER A 285 4.56 -1.25 -4.14
C SER A 285 4.37 -2.26 -2.99
N ALA A 286 5.11 -3.37 -2.95
CA ALA A 286 4.97 -4.39 -1.90
C ALA A 286 5.04 -3.88 -0.43
N PRO A 287 5.77 -2.79 -0.09
CA PRO A 287 5.73 -2.19 1.25
C PRO A 287 4.43 -1.43 1.60
N LEU A 288 3.49 -1.24 0.65
CA LEU A 288 2.19 -0.60 0.86
C LEU A 288 1.12 -1.60 1.34
N ALA A 289 1.01 -2.73 0.63
CA ALA A 289 -0.02 -3.73 0.83
C ALA A 289 0.60 -5.11 1.14
N ARG A 290 0.01 -5.89 2.05
CA ARG A 290 0.44 -7.28 2.33
C ARG A 290 0.20 -8.21 1.14
N GLU A 291 -0.79 -7.89 0.33
CA GLU A 291 -1.28 -8.72 -0.76
C GLU A 291 -1.18 -7.96 -2.09
N VAL A 292 -1.20 -8.68 -3.20
CA VAL A 292 -1.33 -8.14 -4.55
C VAL A 292 -2.31 -8.99 -5.34
N SER A 293 -3.19 -8.36 -6.10
CA SER A 293 -4.16 -9.02 -6.97
C SER A 293 -3.82 -8.79 -8.44
N LEU A 294 -3.60 -9.89 -9.17
CA LEU A 294 -3.37 -9.91 -10.61
C LEU A 294 -4.68 -10.30 -11.31
N HIS A 295 -5.22 -9.41 -12.14
CA HIS A 295 -6.43 -9.67 -12.93
C HIS A 295 -6.07 -9.77 -14.42
N MET A 296 -6.50 -10.86 -15.06
CA MET A 296 -6.03 -11.26 -16.39
C MET A 296 -7.18 -11.78 -17.27
N SER A 297 -7.19 -11.37 -18.53
CA SER A 297 -7.94 -12.00 -19.64
C SER A 297 -7.11 -11.81 -20.92
N ASN A 298 -7.25 -12.69 -21.91
CA ASN A 298 -6.35 -12.73 -23.07
C ASN A 298 -6.45 -11.46 -23.96
N ASP A 299 -7.59 -10.77 -23.94
CA ASP A 299 -7.90 -9.64 -24.82
C ASP A 299 -7.67 -8.25 -24.18
N VAL A 300 -7.16 -8.19 -22.93
CA VAL A 300 -7.07 -6.94 -22.14
C VAL A 300 -5.72 -6.79 -21.42
N PRO A 301 -5.31 -5.57 -21.02
CA PRO A 301 -4.13 -5.36 -20.18
C PRO A 301 -4.22 -6.10 -18.84
N LEU A 302 -3.08 -6.61 -18.36
CA LEU A 302 -2.94 -7.12 -16.99
C LEU A 302 -3.13 -5.96 -16.01
N LEU A 303 -4.06 -6.12 -15.07
CA LEU A 303 -4.21 -5.24 -13.91
C LEU A 303 -3.49 -5.84 -12.70
N VAL A 304 -2.46 -5.14 -12.21
CA VAL A 304 -1.77 -5.40 -10.95
C VAL A 304 -2.27 -4.41 -9.91
N GLN A 305 -3.00 -4.88 -8.91
CA GLN A 305 -3.64 -4.04 -7.88
C GLN A 305 -3.02 -4.29 -6.50
N PHE A 306 -2.70 -3.19 -5.81
CA PHE A 306 -2.28 -3.16 -4.41
C PHE A 306 -3.28 -2.32 -3.61
N ASP A 307 -4.03 -2.97 -2.72
CA ASP A 307 -5.01 -2.33 -1.86
C ASP A 307 -4.42 -2.12 -0.45
N PHE A 308 -4.46 -0.88 0.05
CA PHE A 308 -3.86 -0.48 1.31
C PHE A 308 -4.84 0.41 2.10
N GLU A 309 -4.54 0.65 3.39
CA GLU A 309 -5.46 1.34 4.32
C GLU A 309 -5.97 2.69 3.78
N GLN A 310 -5.13 3.47 3.10
CA GLN A 310 -5.49 4.81 2.60
C GLN A 310 -6.10 4.82 1.18
N GLY A 311 -6.20 3.67 0.49
CA GLY A 311 -6.76 3.59 -0.85
C GLY A 311 -6.17 2.49 -1.74
N THR A 312 -6.14 2.73 -3.05
CA THR A 312 -5.79 1.70 -4.05
C THR A 312 -4.72 2.21 -5.02
N LEU A 313 -3.80 1.32 -5.40
CA LEU A 313 -2.78 1.57 -6.40
C LEU A 313 -2.83 0.45 -7.46
N GLN A 314 -3.27 0.83 -8.65
CA GLN A 314 -3.47 -0.05 -9.80
C GLN A 314 -2.43 0.26 -10.89
N PHE A 315 -1.87 -0.78 -11.49
CA PHE A 315 -1.05 -0.68 -12.69
C PHE A 315 -1.63 -1.55 -13.79
N PHE A 316 -1.81 -0.98 -14.97
CA PHE A 316 -2.25 -1.67 -16.18
C PHE A 316 -1.05 -1.85 -17.10
N LEU A 317 -0.87 -3.04 -17.67
CA LEU A 317 0.24 -3.36 -18.56
C LEU A 317 -0.23 -4.18 -19.76
N ALA A 318 0.03 -3.67 -20.97
CA ALA A 318 -0.26 -4.41 -22.19
C ALA A 318 0.61 -5.68 -22.27
N PRO A 319 0.05 -6.83 -22.73
CA PRO A 319 0.85 -8.02 -23.00
C PRO A 319 1.83 -7.78 -24.15
N LYS A 320 2.99 -8.43 -24.09
CA LYS A 320 3.85 -8.60 -25.27
C LYS A 320 3.11 -9.54 -26.23
N ILE A 321 2.71 -9.01 -27.38
CA ILE A 321 2.30 -9.80 -28.53
C ILE A 321 3.50 -10.66 -28.94
N SER A 322 3.31 -11.97 -29.08
CA SER A 322 4.22 -12.84 -29.82
C SER A 322 3.84 -12.80 -31.29
N ASP A 323 4.80 -12.49 -32.17
CA ASP A 323 4.62 -12.71 -33.60
C ASP A 323 4.41 -14.22 -33.86
N GLU A 324 3.30 -14.59 -34.53
CA GLU A 324 3.01 -15.96 -35.01
C GLU A 324 3.60 -16.21 -36.41
#